data_AF-A0AAN6VPY2-F1
#
_entry.id   AF-A0AAN6VPY2-F1
#
_cell.length_a   1.000
_cell.length_b   1.000
_cell.length_c   1.000
_cell.angle_alpha   90.00
_cell.angle_beta   90.00
_cell.angle_gamma   90.00
#
_symmetry.space_group_name_H-M   'P 1'
#
loop_
_entity.id
_entity.type
_entity.pdbx_description
1 polymer ?
#
loop_
_entity_poly.entity_id
_entity_poly.type
_entity_poly.pdbx_seq_one_letter_code
_entity_poly.pdbx_strand_id
1 'polypeptide(L)'
;DILDEFGDISDSCLSNISVMIRSSVVTEQSEHQLIYEAYSNFVQGLFELMDAVAESAPVLIVLDKQAEFRVPAAVRELAGVVDAFQMQVMAVFPANTSYAQQTANQKSQVGTHIRQAVHAFHIATANTGSPYSNTTTV
;
A
#
# COMPACT_ATOMS: atom_id res chain seq x y z
N ASP A 1 10.28 -12.68 -5.32
CA ASP A 1 11.00 -11.38 -5.20
C ASP A 1 10.05 -10.40 -4.49
N ILE A 2 10.52 -9.29 -3.91
CA ILE A 2 9.66 -8.26 -3.30
C ILE A 2 8.70 -7.63 -4.32
N LEU A 3 9.12 -7.59 -5.59
CA LEU A 3 8.29 -7.10 -6.68
C LEU A 3 7.14 -8.08 -6.99
N ASP A 4 7.39 -9.39 -6.90
CA ASP A 4 6.34 -10.41 -7.06
C ASP A 4 5.33 -10.30 -5.92
N GLU A 5 5.79 -10.09 -4.68
CA GLU A 5 4.92 -9.93 -3.51
C GLU A 5 3.98 -8.72 -3.68
N PHE A 6 4.48 -7.59 -4.20
CA PHE A 6 3.62 -6.45 -4.53
C PHE A 6 2.60 -6.77 -5.62
N GLY A 7 2.99 -7.59 -6.60
CA GLY A 7 2.09 -8.13 -7.63
C GLY A 7 0.98 -8.98 -7.01
N ASP A 8 1.33 -9.94 -6.16
CA ASP A 8 0.38 -10.85 -5.51
C ASP A 8 -0.62 -10.10 -4.60
N ILE A 9 -0.14 -9.08 -3.87
CA ILE A 9 -1.02 -8.21 -3.07
C ILE A 9 -1.96 -7.40 -3.98
N SER A 10 -1.44 -6.88 -5.10
CA SER A 10 -2.24 -6.14 -6.07
C SER A 10 -3.33 -7.02 -6.69
N ASP A 11 -2.98 -8.23 -7.12
CA ASP A 11 -3.90 -9.21 -7.68
C ASP A 11 -4.96 -9.64 -6.67
N SER A 12 -4.56 -9.84 -5.41
CA SER A 12 -5.50 -10.13 -4.32
C SER A 12 -6.48 -8.98 -4.08
N CYS A 13 -6.00 -7.73 -4.10
CA CYS A 13 -6.85 -6.55 -3.98
C CYS A 13 -7.82 -6.43 -5.15
N LEU A 14 -7.35 -6.60 -6.39
CA LEU A 14 -8.18 -6.55 -7.60
C LEU A 14 -9.24 -7.65 -7.61
N SER A 15 -8.87 -8.86 -7.20
CA SER A 15 -9.80 -9.98 -7.06
C SER A 15 -10.90 -9.65 -6.05
N ASN A 16 -10.54 -9.13 -4.87
CA ASN A 16 -11.52 -8.73 -3.86
C ASN A 16 -12.41 -7.57 -4.34
N ILE A 17 -11.85 -6.57 -5.02
CA ILE A 17 -12.64 -5.50 -5.65
C ILE A 17 -13.69 -6.10 -6.61
N SER A 18 -13.31 -7.08 -7.43
CA SER A 18 -14.22 -7.68 -8.41
C SER A 18 -15.42 -8.38 -7.76
N VAL A 19 -15.25 -8.92 -6.55
CA VAL A 19 -16.31 -9.55 -5.76
C VAL A 19 -17.15 -8.50 -5.02
N MET A 20 -16.52 -7.43 -4.54
CA MET A 20 -17.17 -6.38 -3.75
C MET A 20 -17.87 -5.30 -4.60
N ILE A 21 -17.61 -5.26 -5.90
CA ILE A 21 -18.20 -4.24 -6.76
C ILE A 21 -19.73 -4.36 -6.72
N ARG A 22 -20.41 -3.23 -6.52
CA ARG A 22 -21.88 -3.16 -6.35
C ARG A 22 -22.43 -3.86 -5.10
N SER A 23 -21.59 -4.25 -4.14
CA SER A 23 -22.08 -4.64 -2.82
C SER A 23 -22.89 -3.51 -2.20
N SER A 24 -24.01 -3.86 -1.57
CA SER A 24 -24.78 -2.92 -0.77
C SER A 24 -24.03 -2.58 0.52
N VAL A 25 -24.42 -1.47 1.13
CA VAL A 25 -24.02 -1.15 2.50
C VAL A 25 -24.46 -2.29 3.44
N VAL A 26 -23.60 -2.65 4.39
CA VAL A 26 -23.88 -3.68 5.39
C VAL A 26 -24.88 -3.13 6.39
N THR A 27 -26.04 -3.77 6.51
CA THR A 27 -27.13 -3.34 7.39
C THR A 27 -27.00 -3.93 8.81
N GLU A 28 -26.36 -5.07 8.93
CA GLU A 28 -26.25 -5.83 10.16
C GLU A 28 -25.07 -5.33 11.00
N GLN A 29 -25.37 -4.66 12.12
CA GLN A 29 -24.33 -4.09 12.99
C GLN A 29 -23.36 -5.14 13.56
N SER A 30 -23.82 -6.38 13.74
CA SER A 30 -22.97 -7.49 14.19
C SER A 30 -21.87 -7.84 13.19
N GLU A 31 -22.05 -7.54 11.91
CA GLU A 31 -21.06 -7.81 10.86
C GLU A 31 -20.04 -6.69 10.70
N HIS A 32 -20.37 -5.47 11.14
CA HIS A 32 -19.48 -4.31 11.00
C HIS A 32 -18.14 -4.52 11.70
N GLN A 33 -18.16 -5.08 12.91
CA GLN A 33 -16.95 -5.35 13.67
C GLN A 33 -16.05 -6.37 12.96
N LEU A 34 -16.64 -7.46 12.46
CA LEU A 34 -15.90 -8.51 11.77
C LEU A 34 -15.20 -7.97 10.51
N ILE A 35 -15.90 -7.19 9.70
CA ILE A 35 -15.35 -6.59 8.48
C ILE A 35 -14.26 -5.57 8.83
N TYR A 36 -14.49 -4.75 9.85
CA TYR A 36 -13.51 -3.76 10.30
C TYR A 36 -12.23 -4.40 10.85
N GLU A 37 -12.33 -5.50 11.61
CA GLU A 37 -11.18 -6.25 12.12
C GLU A 37 -10.38 -6.86 10.97
N ALA A 38 -11.05 -7.50 10.00
CA ALA A 38 -10.40 -8.05 8.82
C ALA A 38 -9.66 -6.95 8.02
N TYR A 39 -10.32 -5.81 7.81
CA TYR A 39 -9.72 -4.65 7.16
C TYR A 39 -8.51 -4.10 7.94
N SER A 40 -8.64 -3.99 9.27
CA SER A 40 -7.57 -3.48 10.14
C SER A 40 -6.34 -4.37 10.14
N ASN A 41 -6.52 -5.70 10.11
CA ASN A 41 -5.42 -6.65 10.00
C ASN A 41 -4.67 -6.51 8.67
N PHE A 42 -5.41 -6.34 7.57
CA PHE A 42 -4.81 -6.06 6.26
C PHE A 42 -4.03 -4.73 6.27
N VAL A 43 -4.61 -3.66 6.82
CA VAL A 43 -3.96 -2.35 6.97
C VAL A 43 -2.69 -2.46 7.81
N GLN A 44 -2.72 -3.20 8.91
CA GLN A 44 -1.54 -3.40 9.77
C GLN A 44 -0.42 -4.12 9.00
N GLY A 45 -0.76 -5.16 8.23
CA GLY A 45 0.22 -5.83 7.36
C GLY A 45 0.85 -4.89 6.33
N LEU A 46 0.07 -3.95 5.77
CA LEU A 46 0.59 -2.93 4.87
C LEU A 46 1.54 -1.95 5.56
N PHE A 47 1.28 -1.56 6.81
CA PHE A 47 2.21 -0.73 7.58
C PHE A 47 3.55 -1.43 7.74
N GLU A 48 3.51 -2.66 8.24
CA GLU A 48 4.72 -3.46 8.48
C GLU A 48 5.51 -3.70 7.19
N LEU A 49 4.82 -4.00 6.09
CA LEU A 49 5.45 -4.17 4.78
C LEU A 49 6.12 -2.88 4.30
N MET A 50 5.41 -1.75 4.34
CA MET A 50 5.96 -0.47 3.85
C MET A 50 7.11 0.03 4.72
N ASP A 51 7.04 -0.18 6.03
CA ASP A 51 8.13 0.16 6.95
C ASP A 51 9.36 -0.72 6.68
N ALA A 52 9.18 -2.03 6.50
CA ALA A 52 10.27 -2.94 6.13
C ALA A 52 10.89 -2.59 4.76
N VAL A 53 10.07 -2.18 3.78
CA VAL A 53 10.53 -1.67 2.49
C VAL A 53 11.35 -0.40 2.66
N ALA A 54 10.89 0.53 3.51
CA ALA A 54 11.61 1.76 3.79
C ALA A 54 12.99 1.48 4.43
N GLU A 55 13.02 0.60 5.43
CA GLU A 55 14.25 0.22 6.16
C GLU A 55 15.26 -0.52 5.28
N SER A 56 14.78 -1.32 4.33
CA SER A 56 15.65 -2.10 3.43
C SER A 56 16.23 -1.30 2.27
N ALA A 57 15.77 -0.06 2.02
CA ALA A 57 16.18 0.75 0.88
C ALA A 57 17.71 0.87 0.67
N PRO A 58 18.54 1.16 1.69
CA PRO A 58 19.99 1.28 1.49
C PRO A 58 20.63 -0.04 1.04
N VAL A 59 20.15 -1.17 1.59
CA VAL A 59 20.67 -2.50 1.27
C VAL A 59 20.30 -2.89 -0.16
N LEU A 60 19.04 -2.68 -0.53
CA LEU A 60 18.54 -3.03 -1.87
C LEU A 60 19.25 -2.26 -2.98
N ILE A 61 19.54 -0.96 -2.77
CA ILE A 61 20.26 -0.12 -3.76
C ILE A 61 21.75 -0.52 -3.89
N VAL A 62 22.35 -1.09 -2.85
CA VAL A 62 23.71 -1.63 -2.93
C VAL A 62 23.73 -2.94 -3.71
N LEU A 63 22.74 -3.80 -3.50
CA LEU A 63 22.61 -5.09 -4.18
C LEU A 63 22.22 -4.94 -5.65
N ASP A 64 21.29 -4.06 -5.96
CA ASP A 64 20.85 -3.74 -7.32
C ASP A 64 20.65 -2.22 -7.47
N LYS A 65 21.46 -1.59 -8.33
CA LYS A 65 21.34 -0.16 -8.62
C LYS A 65 20.02 0.20 -9.29
N GLN A 66 19.34 -0.73 -9.94
CA GLN A 66 18.01 -0.49 -10.51
C GLN A 66 16.92 -0.45 -9.44
N ALA A 67 17.18 -0.95 -8.22
CA ALA A 67 16.21 -0.92 -7.13
C ALA A 67 15.78 0.50 -6.75
N GLU A 68 16.64 1.50 -6.97
CA GLU A 68 16.34 2.92 -6.72
C GLU A 68 15.18 3.47 -7.57
N PHE A 69 14.87 2.82 -8.70
CA PHE A 69 13.70 3.16 -9.54
C PHE A 69 12.61 2.11 -9.48
N ARG A 70 12.99 0.82 -9.62
CA ARG A 70 12.02 -0.27 -9.77
C ARG A 70 11.17 -0.45 -8.53
N VAL A 71 11.76 -0.41 -7.33
CA VAL A 71 11.01 -0.60 -6.08
C VAL A 71 10.06 0.58 -5.84
N PRO A 72 10.49 1.85 -5.91
CA PRO A 72 9.57 2.97 -5.79
C PRO A 72 8.48 3.03 -6.86
N ALA A 73 8.73 2.54 -8.08
CA ALA A 73 7.71 2.46 -9.12
C ALA A 73 6.65 1.41 -8.74
N ALA A 74 7.08 0.19 -8.38
CA ALA A 74 6.18 -0.89 -7.99
C ALA A 74 5.36 -0.54 -6.72
N VAL A 75 5.97 0.14 -5.73
CA VAL A 75 5.24 0.64 -4.55
C VAL A 75 4.13 1.63 -4.94
N ARG A 76 4.36 2.49 -5.95
CA ARG A 76 3.32 3.43 -6.43
C ARG A 76 2.20 2.72 -7.19
N GLU A 77 2.53 1.67 -7.94
CA GLU A 77 1.53 0.84 -8.62
C GLU A 77 0.63 0.12 -7.59
N LEU A 78 1.26 -0.56 -6.61
CA LEU A 78 0.57 -1.17 -5.49
C LEU A 78 -0.32 -0.15 -4.75
N ALA A 79 0.19 1.06 -4.52
CA ALA A 79 -0.56 2.11 -3.85
C ALA A 79 -1.89 2.44 -4.55
N GLY A 80 -1.90 2.52 -5.88
CA GLY A 80 -3.12 2.81 -6.63
C GLY A 80 -4.18 1.71 -6.46
N VAL A 81 -3.75 0.45 -6.50
CA VAL A 81 -4.64 -0.71 -6.35
C VAL A 81 -5.17 -0.83 -4.92
N VAL A 82 -4.29 -0.70 -3.92
CA VAL A 82 -4.67 -0.70 -2.50
C VAL A 82 -5.65 0.44 -2.21
N ASP A 83 -5.40 1.65 -2.74
CA ASP A 83 -6.29 2.80 -2.53
C ASP A 83 -7.72 2.50 -3.04
N ALA A 84 -7.82 1.91 -4.23
CA ALA A 84 -9.10 1.50 -4.81
C ALA A 84 -9.81 0.45 -3.96
N PHE A 85 -9.09 -0.55 -3.46
CA PHE A 85 -9.64 -1.56 -2.57
C PHE A 85 -10.13 -0.96 -1.26
N GLN A 86 -9.34 -0.10 -0.62
CA GLN A 86 -9.72 0.57 0.63
C GLN A 86 -10.95 1.45 0.44
N MET A 87 -11.09 2.15 -0.69
CA MET A 87 -12.32 2.90 -1.02
C MET A 87 -13.54 1.98 -1.15
N GLN A 88 -13.37 0.80 -1.75
CA GLN A 88 -14.47 -0.17 -1.88
C GLN A 88 -14.90 -0.72 -0.52
N VAL A 89 -13.94 -1.03 0.37
CA VAL A 89 -14.24 -1.45 1.75
C VAL A 89 -14.91 -0.33 2.54
N MET A 90 -14.44 0.91 2.43
CA MET A 90 -15.08 2.06 3.08
C MET A 90 -16.55 2.22 2.65
N ALA A 91 -16.85 1.97 1.37
CA ALA A 91 -18.19 2.12 0.82
C ALA A 91 -19.21 1.09 1.37
N VAL A 92 -18.76 -0.01 1.97
CA VAL A 92 -19.68 -1.00 2.56
C VAL A 92 -20.19 -0.59 3.94
N PHE A 93 -19.53 0.36 4.61
CA PHE A 93 -19.97 0.84 5.92
C PHE A 93 -21.02 1.95 5.79
N PRO A 94 -22.09 1.93 6.61
CA PRO A 94 -23.04 3.03 6.62
C PRO A 94 -22.36 4.33 7.08
N ALA A 95 -22.63 5.44 6.39
CA ALA A 95 -21.98 6.72 6.60
C ALA A 95 -22.15 7.31 8.02
N ASN A 96 -23.18 6.88 8.75
CA ASN A 96 -23.48 7.31 10.12
C ASN A 96 -22.83 6.43 11.20
N THR A 97 -21.90 5.54 10.84
CA THR A 97 -21.19 4.68 11.78
C THR A 97 -19.77 5.19 12.06
N SER A 98 -19.24 4.90 13.24
CA SER A 98 -17.84 5.16 13.59
C SER A 98 -16.85 4.42 12.66
N TYR A 99 -17.24 3.25 12.15
CA TYR A 99 -16.43 2.45 11.24
C TYR A 99 -16.12 3.17 9.92
N ALA A 100 -17.06 3.94 9.38
CA ALA A 100 -16.81 4.75 8.18
C ALA A 100 -15.68 5.77 8.40
N GLN A 101 -15.62 6.39 9.58
CA GLN A 101 -14.56 7.34 9.93
C GLN A 101 -13.24 6.64 10.25
N GLN A 102 -13.28 5.52 10.99
CA GLN A 102 -12.08 4.76 11.35
C GLN A 102 -11.37 4.18 10.13
N THR A 103 -12.12 3.61 9.18
CA THR A 103 -11.56 3.07 7.94
C THR A 103 -10.93 4.16 7.06
N ALA A 104 -11.54 5.35 7.00
CA ALA A 104 -10.97 6.52 6.33
C ALA A 104 -9.64 6.97 6.96
N ASN A 105 -9.56 6.98 8.30
CA ASN A 105 -8.33 7.31 9.01
C ASN A 105 -7.21 6.31 8.70
N GLN A 106 -7.52 5.01 8.73
CA GLN A 106 -6.59 3.94 8.37
C GLN A 106 -6.10 4.06 6.91
N LYS A 107 -6.97 4.39 5.96
CA LYS A 107 -6.58 4.66 4.56
C LYS A 107 -5.57 5.81 4.47
N SER A 108 -5.81 6.91 5.20
CA SER A 108 -4.87 8.05 5.25
C SER A 108 -3.50 7.67 5.83
N GLN A 109 -3.49 6.82 6.86
CA GLN A 109 -2.27 6.27 7.43
C GLN A 109 -1.52 5.40 6.42
N VAL A 110 -2.21 4.49 5.70
CA VAL A 110 -1.59 3.64 4.66
C VAL A 110 -0.91 4.50 3.60
N GLY A 111 -1.59 5.55 3.13
CA GLY A 111 -1.01 6.50 2.19
C GLY A 111 0.24 7.20 2.73
N THR A 112 0.37 7.38 4.05
CA THR A 112 1.57 7.96 4.68
C THR A 112 2.73 6.97 4.67
N HIS A 113 2.51 5.72 5.09
CA HIS A 113 3.54 4.67 5.08
C HIS A 113 4.06 4.39 3.66
N ILE A 114 3.17 4.32 2.67
CA ILE A 114 3.55 4.17 1.25
C ILE A 114 4.45 5.32 0.78
N ARG A 115 4.09 6.57 1.11
CA ARG A 115 4.93 7.74 0.77
C ARG A 115 6.29 7.69 1.45
N GLN A 116 6.34 7.26 2.71
CA GLN A 116 7.58 7.11 3.46
C GLN A 116 8.49 6.04 2.84
N ALA A 117 7.93 4.89 2.44
CA ALA A 117 8.67 3.84 1.74
C ALA A 117 9.33 4.36 0.45
N VAL A 118 8.57 5.04 -0.41
CA VAL A 118 9.11 5.66 -1.63
C VAL A 118 10.19 6.71 -1.31
N HIS A 119 9.96 7.53 -0.29
CA HIS A 119 10.90 8.58 0.10
C HIS A 119 12.23 8.01 0.62
N ALA A 120 12.18 6.90 1.37
CA ALA A 120 13.38 6.25 1.89
C ALA A 120 14.35 5.84 0.76
N PHE A 121 13.82 5.34 -0.37
CA PHE A 121 14.64 5.04 -1.55
C PHE A 121 15.26 6.29 -2.16
N HIS A 122 14.52 7.39 -2.30
CA HIS A 122 15.10 8.64 -2.82
C HIS A 122 16.20 9.19 -1.91
N ILE A 123 16.01 9.14 -0.58
CA ILE A 123 17.03 9.57 0.40
C ILE A 123 18.26 8.66 0.31
N ALA A 124 18.05 7.34 0.31
CA ALA A 124 19.13 6.37 0.22
C ALA A 124 19.95 6.55 -1.07
N THR A 125 19.28 6.82 -2.19
CA THR A 125 19.90 7.11 -3.49
C THR A 125 20.73 8.39 -3.44
N ALA A 126 20.16 9.47 -2.89
CA ALA A 126 20.84 10.76 -2.77
C ALA A 126 22.12 10.68 -1.92
N ASN A 127 22.18 9.74 -0.98
CA ASN A 127 23.35 9.48 -0.14
C ASN A 127 24.41 8.58 -0.81
N THR A 128 24.16 8.09 -2.04
CA THR A 128 25.18 7.35 -2.79
C THR A 128 26.17 8.31 -3.46
N GLY A 129 27.42 7.88 -3.66
CA GLY A 129 28.45 8.70 -4.31
C GLY A 129 28.22 9.00 -5.79
N SER A 130 27.22 8.37 -6.41
CA SER A 130 26.81 8.62 -7.80
C SER A 130 25.30 8.37 -7.95
N PRO A 131 24.46 9.31 -7.45
CA PRO A 131 23.00 9.16 -7.46
C PRO A 131 22.45 9.10 -8.88
N TYR A 132 21.49 8.21 -9.14
CA TYR A 132 20.79 8.10 -10.43
C TYR A 132 21.73 7.88 -11.64
N SER A 133 22.92 7.31 -11.39
CA SER A 133 24.02 7.22 -12.36
C SER A 133 23.79 6.27 -13.54
N ASN A 134 22.71 5.51 -13.47
CA ASN A 134 22.18 4.59 -14.49
C ASN A 134 21.05 5.22 -15.33
N THR A 135 20.74 6.52 -15.16
CA THR A 135 19.89 7.24 -16.11
C THR A 135 20.69 7.49 -17.39
N THR A 136 20.60 6.58 -18.36
CA THR A 136 21.10 6.85 -19.71
C THR A 136 20.35 8.06 -20.25
N THR A 137 21.11 9.10 -20.59
CA THR A 137 20.60 10.30 -21.26
C THR A 137 19.93 9.85 -22.56
N VAL A 138 18.62 10.07 -22.67
CA VAL A 138 17.85 9.88 -23.92
C VAL A 138 18.05 11.12 -24.79
#